data_AF-A0A368GKS0-F1
#
_entry.id   AF-A0A368GKS0-F1
#
_cell.length_a   1.000
_cell.length_b   1.000
_cell.length_c   1.000
_cell.angle_alpha   90.00
_cell.angle_beta   90.00
_cell.angle_gamma   90.00
#
_symmetry.space_group_name_H-M   'P 1'
#
loop_
_entity.id
_entity.type
_entity.pdbx_description
1 polymer ?
#
loop_
_entity_poly.entity_id
_entity_poly.type
_entity_poly.pdbx_seq_one_letter_code
_entity_poly.pdbx_strand_id
1 'polypeptide(L)'
;MTFREDNINVSWRKLPLARDLAIDNSMLSERGRGQAKECAARFRNINITNVFASPYDRTIQTASIIAAEKNLLVKLDSLPQPEPGLCEALHHCCDPPGFWIPEKLKEKYPLVDTKYIPAFPRVRQQVK
;
A
#
# COMPACT_ATOMS: atom_id res chain seq x y z
N MET A 1 0.54 9.48 -18.51
CA MET A 1 0.45 8.05 -18.14
C MET A 1 0.93 7.93 -16.70
N THR A 2 0.04 8.06 -15.73
CA THR A 2 0.44 8.31 -14.33
C THR A 2 -0.40 7.44 -13.39
N PHE A 3 0.29 6.64 -12.58
CA PHE A 3 -0.28 5.62 -11.71
C PHE A 3 -0.82 6.19 -10.39
N ARG A 4 -0.21 7.29 -9.93
CA ARG A 4 -0.52 7.97 -8.67
C ARG A 4 -1.41 9.18 -8.93
N GLU A 5 -2.35 9.43 -8.03
CA GLU A 5 -3.30 10.55 -8.14
C GLU A 5 -2.61 11.92 -8.02
N ASP A 6 -1.58 12.02 -7.18
CA ASP A 6 -0.80 13.25 -6.97
C ASP A 6 -0.09 13.76 -8.23
N ASN A 7 0.27 12.86 -9.14
CA ASN A 7 0.87 13.19 -10.44
C ASN A 7 -0.11 13.71 -11.49
N ILE A 8 -1.42 13.74 -11.19
CA ILE A 8 -2.47 14.16 -12.14
C ILE A 8 -3.27 15.32 -11.56
N ASN A 9 -3.58 15.25 -10.27
CA ASN A 9 -4.45 16.17 -9.59
C ASN A 9 -3.69 16.88 -8.48
N VAL A 10 -3.29 18.13 -8.72
CA VAL A 10 -2.62 18.96 -7.71
C VAL A 10 -3.45 19.17 -6.44
N SER A 11 -4.78 19.00 -6.52
CA SER A 11 -5.72 19.11 -5.41
C SER A 11 -6.18 17.75 -4.88
N TRP A 12 -5.46 16.65 -5.17
CA TRP A 12 -5.84 15.30 -4.78
C TRP A 12 -6.19 15.12 -3.30
N ARG A 13 -5.53 15.88 -2.41
CA ARG A 13 -5.80 15.87 -0.95
C ARG A 13 -7.20 16.35 -0.57
N LYS A 14 -7.89 17.07 -1.46
CA LYS A 14 -9.28 17.50 -1.25
C LYS A 14 -10.28 16.39 -1.56
N LEU A 15 -9.84 15.29 -2.20
CA LEU A 15 -10.71 14.17 -2.50
C LEU A 15 -11.15 13.47 -1.21
N PRO A 16 -12.41 13.03 -1.10
CA PRO A 16 -12.90 12.34 0.10
C PRO A 16 -12.08 11.09 0.46
N LEU A 17 -11.62 10.34 -0.55
CA LEU A 17 -10.82 9.12 -0.39
C LEU A 17 -9.37 9.39 0.06
N ALA A 18 -8.91 10.65 -0.03
CA ALA A 18 -7.58 11.10 0.37
C ALA A 18 -7.57 11.74 1.76
N ARG A 19 -8.75 11.84 2.39
CA ARG A 19 -8.90 12.36 3.74
C ARG A 19 -8.03 11.51 4.68
N ASP A 20 -7.17 12.19 5.44
CA ASP A 20 -6.22 11.60 6.39
C ASP A 20 -5.01 10.85 5.79
N LEU A 21 -4.80 10.92 4.46
CA LEU A 21 -3.55 10.48 3.86
C LEU A 21 -2.46 11.56 4.01
N ALA A 22 -1.25 11.11 4.35
CA ALA A 22 -0.07 11.96 4.35
C ALA A 22 0.33 12.35 2.91
N ILE A 23 1.15 13.39 2.78
CA ILE A 23 1.52 13.95 1.47
C ILE A 23 2.32 12.96 0.59
N ASP A 24 3.08 12.05 1.19
CA ASP A 24 3.81 10.98 0.52
C ASP A 24 2.96 9.72 0.25
N ASN A 25 1.72 9.70 0.76
CA ASN A 25 0.83 8.54 0.75
C ASN A 25 -0.39 8.71 -0.16
N SER A 26 -0.18 9.23 -1.38
CA SER A 26 -1.24 9.35 -2.38
C SER A 26 -1.82 7.99 -2.79
N MET A 27 -3.12 7.96 -3.10
CA MET A 27 -3.82 6.81 -3.67
C MET A 27 -3.48 6.57 -5.16
N LEU A 28 -4.02 5.48 -5.74
CA LEU A 28 -4.00 5.29 -7.19
C LEU A 28 -4.87 6.30 -7.91
N SER A 29 -4.44 6.69 -9.11
CA SER A 29 -5.29 7.35 -10.08
C SER A 29 -6.34 6.41 -10.67
N GLU A 30 -7.30 6.96 -11.41
CA GLU A 30 -8.25 6.13 -12.19
C GLU A 30 -7.55 5.20 -13.18
N ARG A 31 -6.55 5.72 -13.90
CA ARG A 31 -5.72 4.89 -14.79
C ARG A 31 -4.97 3.82 -14.00
N GLY A 32 -4.39 4.16 -12.85
CA GLY A 32 -3.68 3.21 -11.98
C GLY A 32 -4.57 2.06 -11.51
N ARG A 33 -5.83 2.35 -11.15
CA ARG A 33 -6.84 1.31 -10.87
C ARG A 33 -7.13 0.45 -12.10
N GLY A 34 -7.21 1.04 -13.29
CA GLY A 34 -7.35 0.30 -14.55
C GLY A 34 -6.18 -0.66 -14.80
N GLN A 35 -4.95 -0.19 -14.60
CA GLN A 35 -3.74 -1.01 -14.73
C GLN A 35 -3.72 -2.17 -13.73
N ALA A 36 -4.15 -1.95 -12.49
CA ALA A 36 -4.27 -3.02 -11.50
C ALA A 36 -5.28 -4.11 -11.93
N LYS A 37 -6.41 -3.72 -12.55
CA LYS A 37 -7.39 -4.66 -13.11
C LYS A 37 -6.85 -5.43 -14.33
N GLU A 38 -6.14 -4.75 -15.22
CA GLU A 38 -5.45 -5.39 -16.37
C GLU A 38 -4.43 -6.42 -15.87
N CYS A 39 -3.68 -6.08 -14.82
CA CYS A 39 -2.72 -6.96 -14.16
C CYS A 39 -3.41 -8.18 -13.52
N ALA A 40 -4.53 -7.96 -12.80
CA ALA A 40 -5.34 -9.03 -12.22
C ALA A 40 -5.82 -10.02 -13.30
N ALA A 41 -6.36 -9.50 -14.40
CA ALA A 41 -6.80 -10.32 -15.53
C ALA A 41 -5.66 -11.15 -16.14
N ARG A 42 -4.46 -10.57 -16.25
CA ARG A 42 -3.26 -11.28 -16.74
C ARG A 42 -2.81 -12.41 -15.82
N PHE A 43 -3.02 -12.26 -14.51
CA PHE A 43 -2.68 -13.24 -13.50
C PHE A 43 -3.80 -14.23 -13.16
N ARG A 44 -4.97 -14.13 -13.79
CA ARG A 44 -6.12 -15.00 -13.52
C ARG A 44 -5.76 -16.48 -13.51
N ASN A 45 -5.00 -16.93 -14.51
CA ASN A 45 -4.62 -18.34 -14.68
C ASN A 45 -3.23 -18.69 -14.08
N ILE A 46 -2.61 -17.76 -13.36
CA ILE A 46 -1.33 -18.00 -12.66
C ILE A 46 -1.62 -18.39 -11.22
N ASN A 47 -0.94 -19.42 -10.73
CA ASN A 47 -1.03 -19.82 -9.33
C ASN A 47 -0.22 -18.86 -8.46
N ILE A 48 -0.91 -18.01 -7.71
CA ILE A 48 -0.33 -17.09 -6.74
C ILE A 48 -0.69 -17.63 -5.36
N THR A 49 0.32 -17.88 -4.53
CA THR A 49 0.13 -18.42 -3.18
C THR A 49 0.23 -17.36 -2.09
N ASN A 50 0.98 -16.29 -2.36
CA ASN A 50 1.24 -15.22 -1.40
C ASN A 50 1.26 -13.87 -2.11
N VAL A 51 0.70 -12.85 -1.45
CA VAL A 51 0.75 -11.45 -1.90
C VAL A 51 1.33 -10.62 -0.78
N PHE A 52 2.43 -9.93 -1.08
CA PHE A 52 3.08 -8.99 -0.18
C PHE A 52 3.01 -7.59 -0.79
N ALA A 53 2.80 -6.59 0.05
CA ALA A 53 2.72 -5.22 -0.42
C ALA A 53 3.38 -4.24 0.55
N SER A 54 3.98 -3.21 -0.04
CA SER A 54 4.43 -2.01 0.67
C SER A 54 3.25 -1.35 1.40
N PRO A 55 3.47 -0.70 2.55
CA PRO A 55 2.38 -0.16 3.37
C PRO A 55 1.66 1.08 2.81
N TYR A 56 2.13 1.64 1.69
CA TYR A 56 1.51 2.79 1.06
C TYR A 56 0.11 2.47 0.50
N ASP A 57 -0.81 3.43 0.56
CA ASP A 57 -2.21 3.26 0.14
C ASP A 57 -2.33 2.74 -1.29
N ARG A 58 -1.53 3.33 -2.21
CA ARG A 58 -1.44 2.91 -3.62
C ARG A 58 -1.03 1.44 -3.80
N THR A 59 -0.09 0.94 -3.02
CA THR A 59 0.40 -0.44 -3.16
C THR A 59 -0.58 -1.43 -2.55
N ILE A 60 -1.20 -1.09 -1.42
CA ILE A 60 -2.26 -1.91 -0.83
C ILE A 60 -3.49 -1.96 -1.73
N GLN A 61 -3.87 -0.83 -2.33
CA GLN A 61 -4.98 -0.79 -3.29
C GLN A 61 -4.70 -1.69 -4.50
N THR A 62 -3.49 -1.62 -5.05
CA THR A 62 -3.07 -2.45 -6.19
C THR A 62 -3.11 -3.93 -5.84
N ALA A 63 -2.48 -4.31 -4.72
CA ALA A 63 -2.44 -5.68 -4.24
C ALA A 63 -3.84 -6.21 -3.94
N SER A 64 -4.71 -5.41 -3.32
CA SER A 64 -6.10 -5.80 -3.03
C SER A 64 -6.90 -6.07 -4.30
N ILE A 65 -6.71 -5.28 -5.37
CA ILE A 65 -7.37 -5.51 -6.66
C ILE A 65 -6.92 -6.84 -7.28
N ILE A 66 -5.61 -7.13 -7.26
CA ILE A 66 -5.05 -8.36 -7.83
C ILE A 66 -5.43 -9.58 -6.99
N ALA A 67 -5.41 -9.46 -5.67
CA ALA A 67 -5.71 -10.53 -4.74
C ALA A 67 -7.21 -10.87 -4.66
N ALA A 68 -8.10 -9.91 -4.97
CA ALA A 68 -9.55 -10.09 -4.86
C ALA A 68 -10.09 -11.23 -5.73
N GLU A 69 -9.66 -11.37 -6.98
CA GLU A 69 -10.11 -12.48 -7.85
C GLU A 69 -9.68 -13.86 -7.32
N LYS A 70 -8.66 -13.92 -6.45
CA LYS A 70 -8.10 -15.16 -5.90
C LYS A 70 -8.42 -15.38 -4.43
N ASN A 71 -9.15 -14.45 -3.79
CA ASN A 71 -9.46 -14.44 -2.37
C ASN A 71 -8.22 -14.65 -1.46
N LEU A 72 -7.09 -14.02 -1.85
CA LEU A 72 -5.84 -14.09 -1.10
C LEU A 72 -5.74 -12.91 -0.12
N LEU A 73 -5.13 -13.16 1.04
CA LEU A 73 -4.80 -12.09 1.97
C LEU A 73 -3.54 -11.32 1.50
N VAL A 74 -3.56 -10.01 1.71
CA VAL A 74 -2.45 -9.11 1.42
C VAL A 74 -1.63 -8.92 2.69
N LYS A 75 -0.44 -9.52 2.71
CA LYS A 75 0.49 -9.41 3.84
C LYS A 75 1.19 -8.06 3.78
N LEU A 76 1.05 -7.31 4.87
CA LEU A 76 1.67 -6.00 5.02
C LEU A 76 3.09 -6.14 5.52
N ASP A 77 4.02 -5.46 4.86
CA ASP A 77 5.37 -5.35 5.39
C ASP A 77 5.50 -4.24 6.45
N SER A 78 4.47 -4.02 7.27
CA SER A 78 4.44 -2.96 8.29
C SER A 78 3.86 -3.44 9.62
N LEU A 79 4.67 -3.38 10.68
CA LEU A 79 4.25 -3.42 12.09
C LEU A 79 5.10 -2.41 12.89
N PRO A 80 4.61 -1.93 14.05
CA PRO A 80 4.17 -0.56 14.23
C PRO A 80 5.33 0.47 14.25
N GLN A 81 5.67 1.10 13.11
CA GLN A 81 6.73 2.11 12.85
C GLN A 81 8.13 1.53 12.52
N PRO A 82 8.92 2.15 11.61
CA PRO A 82 9.21 1.50 10.32
C PRO A 82 10.67 1.08 10.10
N GLU A 83 10.85 -0.08 9.49
CA GLU A 83 11.81 -0.31 8.39
C GLU A 83 11.16 -1.38 7.48
N PRO A 84 10.51 -0.97 6.39
CA PRO A 84 9.69 -1.86 5.59
C PRO A 84 10.57 -2.38 4.46
N GLY A 85 10.89 -3.67 4.46
CA GLY A 85 11.68 -4.31 3.39
C GLY A 85 11.16 -4.04 1.97
N LEU A 86 9.91 -3.58 1.83
CA LEU A 86 9.26 -3.15 0.60
C LEU A 86 8.86 -1.66 0.55
N CYS A 87 9.40 -0.78 1.40
CA CYS A 87 9.13 0.66 1.33
C CYS A 87 9.86 1.34 0.17
N GLU A 88 9.34 2.50 -0.21
CA GLU A 88 10.04 3.41 -1.10
C GLU A 88 11.36 3.87 -0.48
N ALA A 89 12.31 4.28 -1.32
CA ALA A 89 13.57 4.79 -0.83
C ALA A 89 13.32 6.02 0.07
N LEU A 90 13.85 5.99 1.29
CA LEU A 90 13.45 6.91 2.37
C LEU A 90 13.56 8.40 2.04
N HIS A 91 14.47 8.78 1.14
CA HIS A 91 14.63 10.16 0.66
C HIS A 91 13.44 10.68 -0.19
N HIS A 92 12.51 9.81 -0.57
CA HIS A 92 11.25 10.15 -1.22
C HIS A 92 10.05 10.15 -0.25
N CYS A 93 10.27 9.78 1.02
CA CYS A 93 9.25 9.69 2.05
C CYS A 93 9.23 10.95 2.92
N CYS A 94 8.13 11.19 3.61
CA CYS A 94 8.16 12.09 4.77
C CYS A 94 9.00 11.47 5.90
N ASP A 95 9.42 12.30 6.85
CA ASP A 95 10.07 11.85 8.08
C ASP A 95 9.17 12.19 9.29
N PRO A 96 8.50 11.19 9.92
CA PRO A 96 8.46 9.77 9.54
C PRO A 96 7.57 9.50 8.30
N PRO A 97 7.72 8.34 7.62
CA PRO A 97 6.88 7.95 6.49
C PRO A 97 5.39 7.92 6.83
N GLY A 98 4.56 8.44 5.92
CA GLY A 98 3.16 8.75 6.20
C GLY A 98 2.12 7.65 5.93
N PHE A 99 2.53 6.39 5.92
CA PHE A 99 1.61 5.26 5.73
C PHE A 99 0.84 4.89 7.00
N TRP A 100 -0.27 4.18 6.83
CA TRP A 100 -1.14 3.78 7.94
C TRP A 100 -0.72 2.45 8.57
N ILE A 101 -1.14 2.23 9.82
CA ILE A 101 -1.00 0.96 10.52
C ILE A 101 -1.93 -0.12 9.92
N PRO A 102 -1.60 -1.42 10.07
CA PRO A 102 -2.39 -2.53 9.54
C PRO A 102 -3.88 -2.47 9.85
N GLU A 103 -4.26 -2.08 11.06
CA GLU A 103 -5.64 -2.02 11.53
C GLU A 103 -6.44 -1.00 10.70
N LYS A 104 -5.88 0.19 10.53
CA LYS A 104 -6.50 1.26 9.72
C LYS A 104 -6.54 0.90 8.24
N LEU A 105 -5.52 0.19 7.73
CA LEU A 105 -5.53 -0.32 6.35
C LEU A 105 -6.60 -1.39 6.15
N LYS A 106 -6.84 -2.26 7.15
CA LYS A 106 -7.87 -3.30 7.11
C LYS A 106 -9.28 -2.74 7.00
N GLU A 107 -9.55 -1.62 7.67
CA GLU A 107 -10.84 -0.90 7.57
C GLU A 107 -11.14 -0.48 6.12
N LYS A 108 -10.11 -0.03 5.39
CA LYS A 108 -10.23 0.40 3.99
C LYS A 108 -10.11 -0.76 3.00
N TYR A 109 -9.30 -1.77 3.32
CA TYR A 109 -8.96 -2.91 2.47
C TYR A 109 -9.15 -4.24 3.21
N PRO A 110 -10.33 -4.88 3.07
CA PRO A 110 -10.69 -6.06 3.87
C PRO A 110 -9.77 -7.27 3.69
N LEU A 111 -8.96 -7.34 2.64
CA LEU A 111 -8.03 -8.44 2.40
C LEU A 111 -6.67 -8.29 3.11
N VAL A 112 -6.42 -7.18 3.78
CA VAL A 112 -5.19 -6.97 4.55
C VAL A 112 -5.03 -8.04 5.64
N ASP A 113 -3.85 -8.65 5.75
CA ASP A 113 -3.51 -9.60 6.81
C ASP A 113 -2.93 -8.86 8.01
N THR A 114 -3.71 -8.69 9.07
CA THR A 114 -3.27 -8.06 10.32
C THR A 114 -2.52 -9.03 11.24
N LYS A 115 -2.49 -10.33 10.93
CA LYS A 115 -1.78 -11.35 11.72
C LYS A 115 -0.38 -11.62 11.22
N TYR A 116 -0.03 -11.11 10.04
CA TYR A 116 1.30 -11.28 9.49
C TYR A 116 2.35 -10.52 10.30
N ILE A 117 3.45 -11.21 10.61
CA ILE A 117 4.62 -10.65 11.30
C ILE A 117 5.69 -10.39 10.23
N PRO A 118 6.09 -9.13 9.99
CA PRO A 118 7.14 -8.79 9.05
C PRO A 118 8.47 -9.49 9.37
N ALA A 119 9.19 -9.87 8.31
CA ALA A 119 10.49 -10.54 8.42
C ALA A 119 11.57 -9.64 9.04
N PHE A 120 11.40 -8.32 8.93
CA PHE A 120 12.27 -7.32 9.55
C PHE A 120 11.55 -6.64 10.72
N PRO A 121 11.61 -7.23 11.93
CA PRO A 121 11.16 -6.55 13.14
C PRO A 121 12.17 -5.45 13.49
N ARG A 122 11.68 -4.30 13.97
CA ARG A 122 12.52 -3.15 14.34
C ARG A 122 13.77 -3.51 15.15
N VAL A 123 14.87 -2.84 14.81
CA VAL A 123 15.94 -2.50 15.76
C VAL A 123 15.60 -1.11 16.33
N ARG A 124 15.57 -0.95 17.65
CA ARG A 124 15.30 0.35 18.31
C ARG A 124 16.25 1.43 17.76
N GLN A 125 15.72 2.55 17.24
CA GLN A 125 16.55 3.74 17.05
C GLN A 125 17.01 4.21 18.44
N GLN A 126 18.33 4.36 18.60
CA GLN A 126 18.91 5.03 19.77
C GLN A 126 18.42 6.46 19.79
N VAL A 127 17.86 6.86 20.94
CA VAL A 127 17.56 8.24 21.29
C VAL A 127 18.86 9.04 21.13
N LYS A 128 18.86 10.05 20.26
CA LYS A 128 19.85 11.14 20.31
C LYS A 128 19.36 12.20 21.26
#